data_AF-A0A3M1SHL9-F1
#
_entry.id   AF-A0A3M1SHL9-F1
#
_cell.length_a   1.000
_cell.length_b   1.000
_cell.length_c   1.000
_cell.angle_alpha   90.00
_cell.angle_beta   90.00
_cell.angle_gamma   90.00
#
_symmetry.space_group_name_H-M   'P 1'
#
loop_
_entity.id
_entity.type
_entity.pdbx_description
1 polymer ?
#
loop_
_entity_poly.entity_id
_entity_poly.type
_entity_poly.pdbx_seq_one_letter_code
_entity_poly.pdbx_strand_id
1 'polypeptide(L)'
;ISEAARSFPFGVNVLIDKVKNEYSRVYKSFIADSIAEQIIRTGEFTHMGTKHTLDISHLVKDFLNTYLMRAIGEFANSIKGLGMKIDHLLLGGGGVFCLGSVSGAEIVKDPQMANARGFCEFGKKMLKEKMAGSNT
;
A
#
# COMPACT_ATOMS: atom_id res chain seq x y z
N ILE A 1 -5.79 6.17 23.43
CA ILE A 1 -5.17 6.57 22.15
C ILE A 1 -4.37 5.42 21.49
N SER A 2 -3.86 4.43 22.25
CA SER A 2 -3.09 3.30 21.69
C SER A 2 -3.87 2.38 20.71
N GLU A 3 -5.13 2.08 20.99
CA GLU A 3 -5.87 1.04 20.24
C GLU A 3 -6.39 1.48 18.86
N ALA A 4 -6.34 2.77 18.55
CA ALA A 4 -6.80 3.33 17.28
C ALA A 4 -5.72 3.37 16.20
N ALA A 5 -4.52 2.83 16.48
CA ALA A 5 -3.44 2.72 15.52
C ALA A 5 -2.86 1.30 15.58
N ARG A 6 -2.79 0.63 14.41
CA ARG A 6 -2.27 -0.73 14.31
C ARG A 6 -1.37 -0.88 13.10
N SER A 7 -0.26 -1.58 13.28
CA SER A 7 0.60 -2.03 12.18
C SER A 7 0.31 -3.48 11.88
N PHE A 8 0.21 -3.81 10.60
CA PHE A 8 0.04 -5.18 10.12
C PHE A 8 1.32 -5.64 9.43
N PRO A 9 1.81 -6.86 9.68
CA PRO A 9 3.09 -7.36 9.16
C PRO A 9 2.98 -7.83 7.69
N PHE A 10 2.17 -7.17 6.88
CA PHE A 10 1.91 -7.55 5.50
C PHE A 10 2.09 -6.33 4.59
N GLY A 11 2.97 -6.46 3.59
CA GLY A 11 3.27 -5.41 2.62
C GLY A 11 3.36 -5.97 1.21
N VAL A 12 3.62 -5.07 0.24
CA VAL A 12 3.73 -5.42 -1.19
C VAL A 12 4.81 -6.49 -1.45
N ASN A 13 5.82 -6.61 -0.60
CA ASN A 13 6.85 -7.64 -0.71
C ASN A 13 6.25 -9.06 -0.76
N VAL A 14 5.15 -9.31 -0.04
CA VAL A 14 4.46 -10.61 -0.10
C VAL A 14 3.90 -10.89 -1.49
N LEU A 15 3.36 -9.87 -2.16
CA LEU A 15 2.87 -10.00 -3.54
C LEU A 15 4.05 -10.18 -4.52
N ILE A 16 5.13 -9.42 -4.34
CA ILE A 16 6.36 -9.53 -5.13
C ILE A 16 6.90 -10.96 -5.08
N ASP A 17 7.03 -11.56 -3.90
CA ASP A 17 7.53 -12.92 -3.74
C ASP A 17 6.61 -13.95 -4.41
N LYS A 18 5.29 -13.79 -4.30
CA LYS A 18 4.33 -14.64 -5.01
C LYS A 18 4.49 -14.55 -6.52
N VAL A 19 4.66 -13.35 -7.08
CA VAL A 19 4.88 -13.15 -8.51
C VAL A 19 6.19 -13.77 -8.97
N LYS A 20 7.27 -13.62 -8.20
CA LYS A 20 8.57 -14.24 -8.50
C LYS A 20 8.47 -15.76 -8.53
N ASN A 21 7.76 -16.35 -7.57
CA ASN A 21 7.54 -17.79 -7.51
C ASN A 21 6.72 -18.29 -8.70
N GLU A 22 5.66 -17.57 -9.06
CA GLU A 22 4.80 -17.92 -10.20
C GLU A 22 5.57 -17.79 -11.53
N TYR A 23 6.36 -16.74 -11.69
CA TYR A 23 7.24 -16.57 -12.84
C TYR A 23 8.25 -17.73 -12.95
N SER A 24 8.89 -18.10 -11.83
CA SER A 24 9.83 -19.23 -11.78
C SER A 24 9.17 -20.55 -12.14
N ARG A 25 7.92 -20.76 -11.69
CA ARG A 25 7.13 -21.94 -12.04
C ARG A 25 6.86 -22.06 -13.53
N VAL A 26 6.48 -20.95 -14.18
CA VAL A 26 6.07 -20.90 -15.60
C VAL A 26 7.29 -20.87 -16.53
N TYR A 27 8.26 -19.99 -16.29
CA TYR A 27 9.38 -19.71 -17.18
C TYR A 27 10.68 -20.41 -16.79
N LYS A 28 10.70 -21.17 -15.67
CA LYS A 28 11.89 -21.87 -15.17
C LYS A 28 13.11 -20.96 -14.97
N SER A 29 12.87 -19.69 -14.64
CA SER A 29 13.88 -18.66 -14.49
C SER A 29 13.57 -17.75 -13.31
N PHE A 30 14.57 -17.02 -12.82
CA PHE A 30 14.43 -16.10 -11.71
C PHE A 30 14.42 -14.65 -12.19
N ILE A 31 13.69 -13.80 -11.49
CA ILE A 31 13.59 -12.37 -11.78
C ILE A 31 13.86 -11.54 -10.52
N ALA A 32 14.38 -10.33 -10.74
CA ALA A 32 14.56 -9.33 -9.68
C ALA A 32 13.22 -8.70 -9.28
N ASP A 33 13.19 -8.08 -8.10
CA ASP A 33 11.98 -7.44 -7.54
C ASP A 33 11.43 -6.35 -8.47
N SER A 34 12.31 -5.58 -9.12
CA SER A 34 11.92 -4.55 -10.09
C SER A 34 11.12 -5.11 -11.27
N ILE A 35 11.45 -6.32 -11.71
CA ILE A 35 10.73 -7.00 -12.79
C ILE A 35 9.39 -7.53 -12.27
N ALA A 36 9.35 -8.06 -11.05
CA ALA A 36 8.09 -8.48 -10.44
C ALA A 36 7.14 -7.29 -10.26
N GLU A 37 7.63 -6.13 -9.83
CA GLU A 37 6.86 -4.89 -9.79
C GLU A 37 6.34 -4.46 -11.17
N GLN A 38 7.16 -4.61 -12.22
CA GLN A 38 6.74 -4.32 -13.59
C GLN A 38 5.61 -5.26 -14.05
N ILE A 39 5.73 -6.56 -13.75
CA ILE A 39 4.70 -7.55 -14.04
C ILE A 39 3.41 -7.22 -13.29
N ILE A 40 3.49 -6.82 -12.01
CA ILE A 40 2.30 -6.41 -11.23
C ILE A 40 1.58 -5.23 -11.88
N ARG A 41 2.33 -4.25 -12.41
CA ARG A 41 1.75 -3.02 -13.00
C ARG A 41 1.21 -3.22 -14.41
N THR A 42 1.86 -4.03 -15.23
CA THR A 42 1.64 -4.05 -16.67
C THR A 42 1.26 -5.42 -17.22
N GLY A 43 1.44 -6.50 -16.44
CA GLY A 43 1.23 -7.88 -16.86
C GLY A 43 2.28 -8.41 -17.86
N GLU A 44 3.19 -7.55 -18.33
CA GLU A 44 4.11 -7.84 -19.41
C GLU A 44 5.53 -7.33 -19.12
N PHE A 45 6.51 -8.09 -19.56
CA PHE A 45 7.93 -7.72 -19.45
C PHE A 45 8.73 -8.28 -20.61
N THR A 46 9.78 -7.58 -21.04
CA THR A 46 10.72 -8.09 -22.04
C THR A 46 12.01 -8.52 -21.37
N HIS A 47 12.28 -9.82 -21.38
CA HIS A 47 13.51 -10.41 -20.83
C HIS A 47 14.37 -10.95 -21.97
N MET A 48 15.63 -10.48 -22.07
CA MET A 48 16.58 -10.95 -23.10
C MET A 48 16.02 -10.90 -24.53
N GLY A 49 15.30 -9.83 -24.88
CA GLY A 49 14.68 -9.67 -26.20
C GLY A 49 13.41 -10.49 -26.44
N THR A 50 12.98 -11.31 -25.48
CA THR A 50 11.74 -12.08 -25.56
C THR A 50 10.65 -11.42 -24.72
N LYS A 51 9.45 -11.27 -25.29
CA LYS A 51 8.29 -10.76 -24.56
C LYS A 51 7.68 -11.89 -23.73
N HIS A 52 7.57 -11.66 -22.43
CA HIS A 52 6.92 -12.55 -21.47
C HIS A 52 5.63 -11.90 -21.00
N THR A 53 4.57 -12.70 -20.88
CA THR A 53 3.26 -12.27 -20.40
C THR A 53 2.82 -13.23 -19.31
N LEU A 54 2.56 -12.71 -18.12
CA LEU A 54 2.15 -13.51 -16.97
C LEU A 54 0.87 -12.94 -16.38
N ASP A 55 -0.22 -13.71 -16.44
CA ASP A 55 -1.45 -13.33 -15.78
C ASP A 55 -1.36 -13.57 -14.27
N ILE A 56 -1.17 -12.48 -13.53
CA ILE A 56 -1.06 -12.44 -12.08
C ILE A 56 -2.36 -11.95 -11.40
N SER A 57 -3.46 -11.82 -12.14
CA SER A 57 -4.72 -11.29 -11.63
C SER A 57 -5.23 -12.07 -10.43
N HIS A 58 -5.04 -13.40 -10.43
CA HIS A 58 -5.39 -14.26 -9.29
C HIS A 58 -4.55 -13.96 -8.05
N LEU A 59 -3.24 -13.70 -8.19
CA LEU A 59 -2.36 -13.35 -7.07
C LEU A 59 -2.71 -11.99 -6.47
N VAL A 60 -3.04 -11.01 -7.32
CA VAL A 60 -3.47 -9.68 -6.87
C VAL A 60 -4.80 -9.78 -6.13
N LYS A 61 -5.78 -10.51 -6.69
CA LYS A 61 -7.07 -10.74 -6.05
C LYS A 61 -6.93 -11.43 -4.70
N ASP A 62 -6.09 -12.46 -4.62
CA ASP A 62 -5.81 -13.16 -3.37
C ASP A 62 -5.11 -12.25 -2.36
N PHE A 63 -4.18 -11.42 -2.80
CA PHE A 63 -3.51 -10.44 -1.95
C PHE A 63 -4.51 -9.45 -1.34
N LEU A 64 -5.36 -8.86 -2.18
CA LEU A 64 -6.38 -7.90 -1.77
C LEU A 64 -7.38 -8.52 -0.78
N ASN A 65 -7.90 -9.70 -1.09
CA ASN A 65 -8.94 -10.33 -0.28
C ASN A 65 -8.38 -10.89 1.04
N THR A 66 -7.25 -11.60 0.97
CA THR A 66 -6.73 -12.37 2.11
C THR A 66 -5.97 -11.50 3.10
N TYR A 67 -5.23 -10.51 2.61
CA TYR A 67 -4.36 -9.70 3.47
C TYR A 67 -4.96 -8.32 3.71
N LEU A 68 -5.28 -7.57 2.65
CA LEU A 68 -5.71 -6.19 2.79
C LEU A 68 -7.12 -6.09 3.41
N MET A 69 -8.11 -6.71 2.81
CA MET A 69 -9.50 -6.64 3.28
C MET A 69 -9.68 -7.29 4.65
N ARG A 70 -8.94 -8.37 4.91
CA ARG A 70 -8.91 -9.00 6.24
C ARG A 70 -8.33 -8.05 7.28
N ALA A 71 -7.19 -7.40 7.01
CA ALA A 71 -6.58 -6.45 7.94
C ALA A 71 -7.51 -5.25 8.22
N ILE A 72 -8.12 -4.71 7.17
CA ILE A 72 -9.11 -3.62 7.28
C ILE A 72 -10.31 -4.07 8.12
N GLY A 73 -10.86 -5.26 7.85
CA GLY A 73 -12.00 -5.81 8.59
C GLY A 73 -11.69 -6.08 10.07
N GLU A 74 -10.53 -6.68 10.36
CA GLU A 74 -10.06 -6.90 11.73
C GLU A 74 -9.89 -5.58 12.48
N PHE A 75 -9.32 -4.56 11.84
CA PHE A 75 -9.18 -3.23 12.42
C PHE A 75 -10.54 -2.56 12.65
N ALA A 76 -11.41 -2.55 11.63
CA ALA A 76 -12.75 -1.96 11.71
C ALA A 76 -13.58 -2.57 12.85
N ASN A 77 -13.53 -3.89 13.01
CA ASN A 77 -14.19 -4.59 14.11
C ASN A 77 -13.63 -4.18 15.47
N SER A 78 -12.30 -4.04 15.60
CA SER A 78 -11.69 -3.61 16.86
C SER A 78 -12.13 -2.22 17.29
N ILE A 79 -12.18 -1.25 16.37
CA ILE A 79 -12.56 0.13 16.73
C ILE A 79 -14.07 0.30 16.90
N LYS A 80 -14.89 -0.55 16.26
CA LYS A 80 -16.34 -0.60 16.51
C LYS A 80 -16.65 -0.96 17.97
N GLY A 81 -15.86 -1.86 18.57
CA GLY A 81 -15.94 -2.19 20.00
C GLY A 81 -15.69 -0.99 20.91
N LEU A 82 -15.00 0.04 20.40
CA LEU A 82 -14.71 1.29 21.10
C LEU A 82 -15.77 2.38 20.83
N GLY A 83 -16.87 2.05 20.14
CA GLY A 83 -17.91 3.01 19.77
C GLY A 83 -17.50 3.97 18.65
N MET A 84 -16.38 3.73 17.97
CA MET A 84 -15.90 4.56 16.86
C MET A 84 -16.55 4.14 15.54
N LYS A 85 -16.70 5.10 14.62
CA LYS A 85 -17.19 4.89 13.25
C LYS A 85 -16.09 5.26 12.25
N ILE A 86 -16.09 4.58 11.10
CA ILE A 86 -15.22 4.90 9.97
C ILE A 86 -16.05 5.70 8.96
N ASP A 87 -15.71 6.96 8.77
CA ASP A 87 -16.33 7.81 7.75
C ASP A 87 -15.55 7.75 6.43
N HIS A 88 -14.22 7.64 6.52
CA HIS A 88 -13.31 7.63 5.38
C HIS A 88 -12.26 6.53 5.51
N LEU A 89 -11.94 5.89 4.39
CA LEU A 89 -10.82 4.96 4.27
C LEU A 89 -9.84 5.53 3.25
N LEU A 90 -8.66 5.92 3.71
CA LEU A 90 -7.62 6.53 2.88
C LEU A 90 -6.45 5.57 2.69
N LEU A 91 -5.99 5.39 1.44
CA LEU A 91 -4.84 4.57 1.09
C LEU A 91 -3.67 5.45 0.68
N GLY A 92 -2.52 5.26 1.36
CA GLY A 92 -1.27 5.96 1.10
C GLY A 92 -0.07 5.02 1.03
N GLY A 93 1.11 5.57 0.77
CA GLY A 93 2.36 4.81 0.67
C GLY A 93 2.63 4.21 -0.73
N GLY A 94 3.83 3.66 -0.90
CA GLY A 94 4.30 3.15 -2.20
C GLY A 94 3.59 1.89 -2.68
N GLY A 95 3.04 1.09 -1.77
CA GLY A 95 2.36 -0.16 -2.11
C GLY A 95 1.05 0.03 -2.88
N VAL A 96 0.43 1.21 -2.82
CA VAL A 96 -0.86 1.49 -3.46
C VAL A 96 -0.81 1.30 -4.98
N PHE A 97 0.33 1.58 -5.61
CA PHE A 97 0.50 1.39 -7.06
C PHE A 97 0.36 -0.07 -7.52
N CYS A 98 0.46 -1.03 -6.59
CA CYS A 98 0.32 -2.46 -6.87
C CYS A 98 -1.12 -2.97 -6.68
N LEU A 99 -2.02 -2.16 -6.11
CA LEU A 99 -3.33 -2.61 -5.60
C LEU A 99 -4.52 -2.22 -6.47
N GLY A 100 -4.31 -1.35 -7.46
CA GLY A 100 -5.40 -0.81 -8.28
C GLY A 100 -6.45 -0.08 -7.43
N SER A 101 -7.71 -0.09 -7.87
CA SER A 101 -8.83 0.46 -7.11
C SER A 101 -9.30 -0.49 -6.03
N VAL A 102 -9.38 -0.03 -4.78
CA VAL A 102 -9.98 -0.77 -3.66
C VAL A 102 -11.36 -0.18 -3.35
N SER A 103 -12.39 -1.01 -3.34
CA SER A 103 -13.77 -0.56 -3.11
C SER A 103 -13.92 0.10 -1.74
N GLY A 104 -14.56 1.26 -1.70
CA GLY A 104 -14.80 2.02 -0.46
C GLY A 104 -13.54 2.70 0.11
N ALA A 105 -12.44 2.72 -0.63
CA ALA A 105 -11.20 3.38 -0.24
C ALA A 105 -10.81 4.46 -1.25
N GLU A 106 -10.31 5.58 -0.76
CA GLU A 106 -9.79 6.67 -1.57
C GLU A 106 -8.26 6.63 -1.56
N ILE A 107 -7.65 6.66 -2.74
CA ILE A 107 -6.20 6.78 -2.86
C ILE A 107 -5.84 8.26 -2.70
N VAL A 108 -5.01 8.57 -1.71
CA VAL A 108 -4.58 9.95 -1.49
C VAL A 108 -3.74 10.45 -2.68
N LYS A 109 -3.86 11.74 -3.02
CA LYS A 109 -2.99 12.35 -4.04
C LYS A 109 -1.53 12.12 -3.65
N ASP A 110 -0.66 11.78 -4.61
CA ASP A 110 0.76 11.41 -4.39
C ASP A 110 0.99 10.52 -3.15
N PRO A 111 0.56 9.24 -3.17
CA PRO A 111 0.55 8.35 -2.00
C PRO A 111 1.88 8.25 -1.25
N GLN A 112 3.00 8.24 -1.98
CA GLN A 112 4.35 8.14 -1.40
C GLN A 112 4.77 9.40 -0.63
N MET A 113 4.24 10.57 -0.99
CA MET A 113 4.60 11.86 -0.37
C MET A 113 3.60 12.30 0.69
N ALA A 114 2.51 11.56 0.91
CA ALA A 114 1.44 11.93 1.83
C ALA A 114 1.96 12.23 3.26
N ASN A 115 2.76 11.33 3.82
CA ASN A 115 3.32 11.49 5.17
C ASN A 115 4.31 12.66 5.23
N ALA A 116 5.20 12.79 4.24
CA ALA A 116 6.19 13.87 4.19
C ALA A 116 5.54 15.26 4.15
N ARG A 117 4.46 15.41 3.38
CA ARG A 117 3.67 16.65 3.35
C ARG A 117 3.01 16.94 4.70
N GLY A 118 2.41 15.92 5.32
CA GLY A 118 1.82 16.05 6.66
C GLY A 118 2.84 16.56 7.68
N PHE A 119 4.05 15.99 7.69
CA PHE A 119 5.14 16.43 8.57
C PHE A 119 5.59 17.86 8.27
N CYS A 120 5.72 18.23 6.99
CA CYS A 120 6.11 19.59 6.60
C CYS A 120 5.11 20.63 7.08
N GLU A 121 3.81 20.42 6.82
CA GLU A 121 2.75 21.35 7.23
C GLU A 121 2.60 21.42 8.75
N PHE A 122 2.71 20.28 9.44
CA PHE A 122 2.72 20.25 10.90
C PHE A 122 3.90 21.06 11.48
N GLY A 123 5.10 20.86 10.96
CA GLY A 123 6.30 21.60 11.38
C GLY A 123 6.18 23.11 11.14
N LYS A 124 5.66 23.53 9.97
CA LYS A 124 5.38 24.94 9.67
C LYS A 124 4.40 25.56 10.67
N LYS A 125 3.35 24.83 11.04
CA LYS A 125 2.36 25.29 12.02
C LYS A 125 2.98 25.49 13.40
N MET A 126 3.77 24.52 13.88
CA MET A 126 4.45 24.63 15.17
C MET A 126 5.41 25.83 15.25
N LEU A 127 6.14 26.12 14.16
CA LEU A 127 7.03 27.27 14.11
C LEU A 127 6.25 28.59 14.20
N LYS A 128 5.12 28.71 13.49
CA LYS A 128 4.26 29.90 13.56
C LYS A 128 3.71 30.12 14.96
N GLU A 129 3.24 29.07 15.63
CA GLU A 129 2.70 29.14 16.99
C GLU A 129 3.78 29.58 17.99
N LYS A 130 5.01 29.05 17.86
CA LYS A 130 6.14 29.44 18.70
C LYS A 130 6.54 30.92 18.50
N MET A 131 6.54 31.40 17.26
CA MET A 131 6.83 32.81 16.95
C MET A 131 5.73 33.76 17.44
N ALA A 132 4.46 33.35 17.37
CA ALA A 132 3.33 34.15 17.87
C ALA A 132 3.31 34.26 19.40
N GLY A 133 3.71 33.21 20.13
CA GLY A 133 3.78 33.20 21.60
C GLY A 133 5.04 33.84 22.19
N SER A 134 6.00 34.27 21.37
CA SER A 134 7.24 34.95 21.82
C SER A 134 7.13 36.48 21.79
N ASN A 135 6.00 37.03 21.34
CA ASN A 135 5.71 38.47 21.25
C ASN A 135 4.75 38.97 22.34
N THR A 136 4.54 38.18 23.40
CA THR A 136 3.80 38.52 24.63
C THR A 136 4.71 38.33 25.82
#